data_AF-A0A098LB39-F1
#
_entry.id   AF-A0A098LB39-F1
#
_cell.length_a   1.000
_cell.length_b   1.000
_cell.length_c   1.000
_cell.angle_alpha   90.00
_cell.angle_beta   90.00
_cell.angle_gamma   90.00
#
_symmetry.space_group_name_H-M   'P 1'
#
loop_
_entity.id
_entity.type
_entity.pdbx_description
1 polymer ?
#
loop_
_entity_poly.entity_id
_entity_poly.type
_entity_poly.pdbx_seq_one_letter_code
_entity_poly.pdbx_strand_id
1 'polypeptide(L)'
;MLLPKVLPSTVKRTTKFIDMNAVYKALPKKLLKEIEGEEFIHSGRWKYKIRPEDAGIDISEMLEMIDFYAPPVNHPAILEHPYTKEKIVYGTRGFTIGIKNKSLDDSQRILNEIFDFAETDQFIREVTWSLGDLIIWDNRFLAHCSGRKKAVTENIHEDVKKEEETMMYRITLKDAFPLCASLLHENVNALQN
;
A
#
# COMPACT_ATOMS: atom_id res chain seq x y z
N MET A 1 -5.76 -12.42 1.09
CA MET A 1 -7.11 -12.90 0.75
C MET A 1 -8.15 -12.04 1.44
N LEU A 2 -9.25 -11.73 0.76
CA LEU A 2 -10.29 -10.86 1.30
C LEU A 2 -11.68 -11.37 0.85
N LEU A 3 -12.61 -11.48 1.80
CA LEU A 3 -13.94 -12.09 1.66
C LEU A 3 -14.98 -11.14 2.28
N PRO A 4 -15.99 -10.67 1.53
CA PRO A 4 -17.07 -9.88 2.09
C PRO A 4 -18.04 -10.77 2.87
N LYS A 5 -18.44 -10.31 4.05
CA LYS A 5 -19.47 -10.94 4.87
C LYS A 5 -20.77 -10.12 4.87
N VAL A 6 -20.65 -8.79 4.89
CA VAL A 6 -21.77 -7.85 4.77
C VAL A 6 -21.38 -6.78 3.76
N LEU A 7 -22.22 -6.59 2.75
CA LEU A 7 -22.07 -5.54 1.75
C LEU A 7 -23.20 -4.52 1.89
N PRO A 8 -22.91 -3.24 1.66
CA PRO A 8 -23.93 -2.19 1.60
C PRO A 8 -24.91 -2.45 0.44
N SER A 9 -26.18 -2.07 0.65
CA SER A 9 -27.26 -2.24 -0.32
C SER A 9 -27.39 -1.07 -1.29
N THR A 10 -27.04 0.15 -0.85
CA THR A 10 -27.24 1.37 -1.67
C THR A 10 -26.04 1.73 -2.54
N VAL A 11 -24.82 1.46 -2.06
CA VAL A 11 -23.58 1.80 -2.77
C VAL A 11 -22.78 0.54 -3.04
N LYS A 12 -22.42 0.30 -4.29
CA LYS A 12 -21.53 -0.81 -4.64
C LYS A 12 -20.17 -0.64 -3.95
N ARG A 13 -19.75 -1.66 -3.19
CA ARG A 13 -18.42 -1.65 -2.58
C ARG A 13 -17.39 -2.09 -3.61
N THR A 14 -16.30 -1.32 -3.72
CA THR A 14 -15.22 -1.63 -4.65
C THR A 14 -13.85 -1.59 -3.96
N THR A 15 -12.90 -2.32 -4.54
CA THR A 15 -11.46 -2.25 -4.21
C THR A 15 -10.70 -1.96 -5.49
N LYS A 16 -9.80 -0.98 -5.44
CA LYS A 16 -8.90 -0.67 -6.54
C LYS A 16 -7.55 -1.33 -6.28
N PHE A 17 -6.99 -1.94 -7.31
CA PHE A 17 -5.66 -2.50 -7.35
C PHE A 17 -4.82 -1.76 -8.39
N ILE A 18 -3.56 -1.51 -8.08
CA ILE A 18 -2.58 -0.94 -9.01
C ILE A 18 -1.54 -2.01 -9.27
N ASP A 19 -1.31 -2.30 -10.55
CA ASP A 19 -0.23 -3.21 -10.98
C ASP A 19 1.11 -2.48 -10.99
N MET A 20 1.92 -2.67 -9.94
CA MET A 20 3.22 -2.00 -9.81
C MET A 20 4.28 -2.54 -10.77
N ASN A 21 4.06 -3.70 -11.39
CA ASN A 21 4.90 -4.21 -12.48
C ASN A 21 4.60 -3.45 -13.78
N ALA A 22 3.33 -3.25 -14.09
CA ALA A 22 2.93 -2.43 -15.23
C ALA A 22 3.43 -0.98 -15.08
N VAL A 23 3.35 -0.43 -13.86
CA VAL A 23 3.94 0.89 -13.53
C VAL A 23 5.44 0.89 -13.80
N TYR A 24 6.19 -0.10 -13.30
CA TYR A 24 7.63 -0.20 -13.55
C TYR A 24 7.97 -0.22 -15.05
N LYS A 25 7.25 -1.04 -15.84
CA LYS A 25 7.48 -1.19 -17.28
C LYS A 25 7.19 0.10 -18.06
N ALA A 26 6.24 0.91 -17.60
CA ALA A 26 5.78 2.12 -18.27
C ALA A 26 6.40 3.42 -17.72
N LEU A 27 7.09 3.37 -16.58
CA LEU A 27 7.60 4.54 -15.89
C LEU A 27 8.53 5.36 -16.82
N PRO A 28 8.40 6.70 -16.87
CA PRO A 28 9.32 7.53 -17.64
C PRO A 28 10.78 7.25 -17.29
N LYS A 29 11.63 7.05 -18.29
CA LYS A 29 13.05 6.67 -18.11
C LYS A 29 13.82 7.62 -17.18
N LYS A 30 13.44 8.90 -17.15
CA LYS A 30 14.01 9.89 -16.23
C LYS A 30 13.71 9.53 -14.78
N LEU A 31 12.43 9.30 -14.45
CA LEU A 31 12.00 8.90 -13.11
C LEU A 31 12.60 7.55 -12.70
N LEU A 32 12.64 6.58 -13.62
CA LEU A 32 13.24 5.28 -13.34
C LEU A 32 14.70 5.40 -12.94
N LYS A 33 15.49 6.25 -13.62
CA LYS A 33 16.89 6.53 -13.25
C LYS A 33 17.01 7.23 -11.90
N GLU A 34 16.06 8.07 -11.51
CA GLU A 34 16.10 8.76 -10.22
C GLU A 34 15.94 7.81 -9.02
N ILE A 35 15.32 6.63 -9.23
CA ILE A 35 15.07 5.62 -8.17
C ILE A 35 15.88 4.32 -8.33
N GLU A 36 16.64 4.17 -9.41
CA GLU A 36 17.44 2.98 -9.65
C GLU A 36 18.56 2.86 -8.61
N GLY A 37 18.60 1.75 -7.88
CA GLY A 37 19.55 1.52 -6.80
C GLY A 37 19.23 2.25 -5.49
N GLU A 38 18.12 3.00 -5.42
CA GLU A 38 17.70 3.70 -4.22
C GLU A 38 16.84 2.82 -3.31
N GLU A 39 16.73 3.23 -2.05
CA GLU A 39 15.83 2.64 -1.06
C GLU A 39 14.72 3.62 -0.70
N PHE A 40 13.48 3.12 -0.68
CA PHE A 40 12.32 3.81 -0.16
C PHE A 40 12.18 3.54 1.34
N ILE A 41 11.83 4.60 2.06
CA ILE A 41 11.54 4.56 3.50
C ILE A 41 10.04 4.36 3.66
N HIS A 42 9.63 3.31 4.36
CA HIS A 42 8.24 2.96 4.62
C HIS A 42 7.90 3.13 6.10
N SER A 43 6.79 3.78 6.40
CA SER A 43 6.30 3.96 7.77
C SER A 43 4.78 3.83 7.85
N GLY A 44 4.32 3.12 8.89
CA GLY A 44 2.91 3.01 9.24
C GLY A 44 2.34 4.21 10.02
N ARG A 45 3.21 5.15 10.44
CA ARG A 45 2.89 6.27 11.33
C ARG A 45 1.64 7.04 10.92
N TRP A 46 1.55 7.43 9.66
CA TRP A 46 0.44 8.24 9.13
C TRP A 46 -0.85 7.46 8.83
N LYS A 47 -0.84 6.14 9.06
CA LYS A 47 -2.01 5.25 8.86
C LYS A 47 -2.45 4.55 10.14
N TYR A 48 -1.86 4.90 11.28
CA TYR A 48 -2.33 4.43 12.57
C TYR A 48 -3.78 4.86 12.79
N LYS A 49 -4.58 3.95 13.35
CA LYS A 49 -5.97 4.21 13.69
C LYS A 49 -6.07 4.28 15.21
N ILE A 50 -6.50 5.44 15.69
CA ILE A 50 -6.75 5.70 17.11
C ILE A 50 -7.72 4.67 17.66
N ARG A 51 -7.37 4.09 18.80
CA ARG A 51 -8.16 3.10 19.52
C ARG A 51 -8.74 3.73 20.79
N PRO A 52 -9.80 3.15 21.38
CA PRO A 52 -10.34 3.64 22.64
C PRO A 52 -9.31 3.74 23.76
N GLU A 53 -8.31 2.85 23.78
CA GLU A 53 -7.24 2.82 24.78
C GLU A 53 -6.25 3.98 24.65
N ASP A 54 -6.21 4.62 23.47
CA ASP A 54 -5.33 5.75 23.19
C ASP A 54 -5.90 7.09 23.73
N ALA A 55 -7.11 7.06 24.30
CA ALA A 55 -7.79 8.26 24.78
C ALA A 55 -7.03 8.91 25.94
N GLY A 56 -6.63 10.17 25.75
CA GLY A 56 -5.91 10.96 26.77
C GLY A 56 -4.39 10.91 26.65
N ILE A 57 -3.84 10.10 25.74
CA ILE A 57 -2.41 10.13 25.40
C ILE A 57 -2.12 11.36 24.54
N ASP A 58 -1.01 12.05 24.80
CA ASP A 58 -0.57 13.16 23.95
C ASP A 58 -0.22 12.67 22.54
N ILE A 59 -0.50 13.50 21.53
CA ILE A 59 -0.24 13.14 20.14
C ILE A 59 1.25 12.85 19.90
N SER A 60 2.16 13.61 20.52
CA SER A 60 3.60 13.39 20.38
C SER A 60 4.03 12.06 20.98
N GLU A 61 3.55 11.73 22.18
CA GLU A 61 3.81 10.46 22.86
C GLU A 61 3.27 9.27 22.06
N MET A 62 2.06 9.38 21.53
CA MET A 62 1.46 8.35 20.68
C MET A 62 2.29 8.11 19.42
N LEU A 63 2.76 9.18 18.80
CA LEU A 63 3.57 9.13 17.60
C LEU A 63 4.95 8.49 17.88
N GLU A 64 5.58 8.79 19.01
CA GLU A 64 6.80 8.12 19.47
C GLU A 64 6.56 6.64 19.74
N MET A 65 5.45 6.29 20.38
CA MET A 65 5.05 4.90 20.62
C MET A 65 4.90 4.13 19.31
N ILE A 66 4.26 4.72 18.29
CA ILE A 66 4.09 4.07 16.98
C ILE A 66 5.45 3.79 16.34
N ASP A 67 6.36 4.77 16.35
CA ASP A 67 7.69 4.60 15.77
C ASP A 67 8.55 3.60 16.58
N PHE A 68 8.30 3.47 17.88
CA PHE A 68 8.96 2.46 18.71
C PHE A 68 8.52 1.03 18.35
N TYR A 69 7.21 0.78 18.23
CA TYR A 69 6.69 -0.56 17.92
C TYR A 69 6.79 -0.93 16.43
N ALA A 70 6.72 0.06 15.55
CA ALA A 70 6.75 -0.10 14.10
C ALA A 70 7.70 0.93 13.47
N PRO A 71 9.02 0.80 13.71
CA PRO A 71 10.00 1.75 13.19
C PRO A 71 9.96 1.79 11.66
N PRO A 72 10.28 2.93 11.05
CA PRO A 72 10.41 3.03 9.60
C PRO A 72 11.41 1.99 9.06
N VAL A 73 11.06 1.35 7.95
CA VAL A 73 11.89 0.33 7.30
C VAL A 73 12.30 0.77 5.91
N ASN A 74 13.51 0.37 5.50
CA ASN A 74 14.02 0.65 4.18
C ASN A 74 13.87 -0.59 3.30
N HIS A 75 13.34 -0.39 2.10
CA HIS A 75 13.31 -1.42 1.06
C HIS A 75 13.79 -0.84 -0.26
N PRO A 76 14.41 -1.64 -1.14
CA PRO A 76 14.76 -1.18 -2.47
C PRO A 76 13.54 -0.62 -3.20
N ALA A 77 13.69 0.55 -3.83
CA ALA A 77 12.63 1.19 -4.61
C ALA A 77 12.13 0.30 -5.74
N ILE A 78 13.03 -0.51 -6.29
CA ILE A 78 12.74 -1.53 -7.30
C ILE A 78 12.98 -2.91 -6.68
N LEU A 79 11.93 -3.71 -6.57
CA LEU A 79 12.05 -5.11 -6.15
C LEU A 79 11.97 -6.03 -7.36
N GLU A 80 12.71 -7.14 -7.30
CA GLU A 80 12.54 -8.27 -8.20
C GLU A 80 11.77 -9.39 -7.50
N HIS A 81 10.73 -9.92 -8.14
CA HIS A 81 9.93 -11.00 -7.61
C HIS A 81 10.76 -12.28 -7.47
N PRO A 82 10.74 -12.97 -6.31
CA PRO A 82 11.58 -14.15 -6.09
C PRO A 82 11.26 -15.31 -7.04
N TYR A 83 9.98 -15.47 -7.41
CA TYR A 83 9.50 -16.51 -8.34
C TYR A 83 9.49 -16.06 -9.82
N THR A 84 8.68 -15.05 -10.19
CA THR A 84 8.53 -14.61 -11.60
C THR A 84 9.71 -13.83 -12.18
N LYS A 85 10.64 -13.35 -11.34
CA LYS A 85 11.77 -12.48 -11.72
C LYS A 85 11.37 -11.14 -12.34
N GLU A 86 10.09 -10.80 -12.28
CA GLU A 86 9.60 -9.52 -12.73
C GLU A 86 9.91 -8.41 -11.73
N LYS A 87 10.19 -7.21 -12.24
CA LYS A 87 10.51 -6.03 -11.42
C LYS A 87 9.27 -5.18 -11.17
N ILE A 88 9.22 -4.54 -10.00
CA ILE A 88 8.16 -3.64 -9.59
C ILE A 88 8.73 -2.39 -8.95
N VAL A 89 7.98 -1.29 -9.01
CA VAL A 89 8.23 -0.15 -8.10
C VAL A 89 7.55 -0.47 -6.77
N TYR A 90 8.31 -0.67 -5.71
CA TYR A 90 7.76 -1.07 -4.41
C TYR A 90 7.51 0.14 -3.53
N GLY A 91 6.36 0.79 -3.71
CA GLY A 91 5.98 1.94 -2.92
C GLY A 91 4.51 2.29 -3.06
N THR A 92 3.96 2.99 -2.06
CA THR A 92 2.60 3.53 -2.11
C THR A 92 2.56 4.88 -1.44
N ARG A 93 1.70 5.78 -1.92
CA ARG A 93 1.47 7.10 -1.30
C ARG A 93 1.11 7.02 0.18
N GLY A 94 0.49 5.92 0.61
CA GLY A 94 0.03 5.75 1.97
C GLY A 94 1.12 5.41 2.99
N PHE A 95 2.22 4.78 2.56
CA PHE A 95 3.23 4.22 3.45
C PHE A 95 4.66 4.66 3.13
N THR A 96 4.95 5.04 1.88
CA THR A 96 6.28 5.48 1.49
C THR A 96 6.46 6.96 1.82
N ILE A 97 7.36 7.25 2.76
CA ILE A 97 7.56 8.59 3.33
C ILE A 97 8.82 9.28 2.83
N GLY A 98 9.74 8.56 2.18
CA GLY A 98 11.00 9.15 1.75
C GLY A 98 11.87 8.24 0.86
N ILE A 99 12.95 8.81 0.36
CA ILE A 99 14.03 8.12 -0.36
C ILE A 99 15.34 8.36 0.41
N LYS A 100 15.98 7.28 0.85
CA LYS A 100 17.05 7.31 1.85
C LYS A 100 18.21 8.26 1.53
N ASN A 101 18.66 8.33 0.28
CA ASN A 101 19.83 9.11 -0.12
C ASN A 101 19.48 10.43 -0.82
N LYS A 102 18.27 10.96 -0.59
CA LYS A 102 17.81 12.21 -1.22
C LYS A 102 17.35 13.22 -0.18
N SER A 103 17.40 14.49 -0.56
CA SER A 103 16.81 15.57 0.25
C SER A 103 15.31 15.35 0.41
N LEU A 104 14.71 15.94 1.45
CA LEU A 104 13.25 15.86 1.66
C LEU A 104 12.48 16.37 0.44
N ASP A 105 12.91 17.50 -0.12
CA ASP A 105 12.26 18.13 -1.27
C ASP A 105 12.36 17.27 -2.54
N ASP A 106 13.56 16.75 -2.84
CA ASP A 106 13.75 15.84 -3.98
C ASP A 106 12.95 14.56 -3.81
N SER A 107 13.01 13.97 -2.61
CA SER A 107 12.25 12.77 -2.27
C SER A 107 10.76 12.99 -2.48
N GLN A 108 10.20 14.08 -1.94
CA GLN A 108 8.78 14.36 -2.05
C GLN A 108 8.35 14.61 -3.51
N ARG A 109 9.17 15.36 -4.26
CA ARG A 109 8.94 15.59 -5.70
C ARG A 109 8.91 14.27 -6.47
N ILE A 110 9.94 13.43 -6.32
CA ILE A 110 10.07 12.15 -7.03
C ILE A 110 8.92 11.21 -6.68
N LEU A 111 8.63 11.04 -5.38
CA LEU A 111 7.56 10.17 -4.92
C LEU A 111 6.19 10.65 -5.44
N ASN A 112 5.94 11.96 -5.46
CA ASN A 112 4.71 12.50 -6.03
C ASN A 112 4.62 12.21 -7.53
N GLU A 113 5.66 12.48 -8.31
CA GLU A 113 5.66 12.18 -9.75
C GLU A 113 5.42 10.68 -10.03
N ILE A 114 6.02 9.79 -9.24
CA ILE A 114 5.83 8.34 -9.35
C ILE A 114 4.41 7.93 -8.99
N PHE A 115 3.87 8.43 -7.88
CA PHE A 115 2.54 8.04 -7.42
C PHE A 115 1.43 8.66 -8.25
N ASP A 116 1.60 9.88 -8.74
CA ASP A 116 0.68 10.50 -9.70
C ASP A 116 0.62 9.69 -10.99
N PHE A 117 1.77 9.19 -11.47
CA PHE A 117 1.84 8.29 -12.61
C PHE A 117 1.19 6.93 -12.32
N ALA A 118 1.54 6.30 -11.19
CA ALA A 118 1.05 4.98 -10.80
C ALA A 118 -0.47 4.95 -10.54
N GLU A 119 -1.04 6.07 -10.08
CA GLU A 119 -2.47 6.22 -9.78
C GLU A 119 -3.30 6.63 -11.01
N THR A 120 -2.75 6.54 -12.23
CA THR A 120 -3.51 6.73 -13.47
C THR A 120 -4.36 5.49 -13.81
N ASP A 121 -5.52 5.72 -14.45
CA ASP A 121 -6.53 4.68 -14.72
C ASP A 121 -5.99 3.49 -15.53
N GLN A 122 -4.94 3.68 -16.33
CA GLN A 122 -4.32 2.60 -17.11
C GLN A 122 -3.67 1.50 -16.25
N PHE A 123 -3.26 1.82 -15.02
CA PHE A 123 -2.67 0.86 -14.07
C PHE A 123 -3.68 0.35 -13.04
N ILE A 124 -4.85 0.98 -12.96
CA ILE A 124 -5.87 0.69 -11.96
C ILE A 124 -6.84 -0.37 -12.49
N ARG A 125 -7.04 -1.42 -11.69
CA ARG A 125 -8.15 -2.36 -11.82
C ARG A 125 -9.08 -2.22 -10.64
N GLU A 126 -10.33 -1.85 -10.91
CA GLU A 126 -11.37 -1.74 -9.90
C GLU A 126 -12.24 -3.00 -9.90
N VAL A 127 -12.33 -3.64 -8.75
CA VAL A 127 -13.19 -4.82 -8.54
C VAL A 127 -14.40 -4.39 -7.72
N THR A 128 -15.58 -4.71 -8.23
CA THR A 128 -16.84 -4.57 -7.49
C THR A 128 -17.16 -5.87 -6.77
N TRP A 129 -17.40 -5.79 -5.47
CA TRP A 129 -17.69 -6.96 -4.64
C TRP A 129 -19.14 -7.42 -4.77
N SER A 130 -19.31 -8.74 -4.85
CA SER A 130 -20.57 -9.47 -4.63
C SER A 130 -20.42 -10.41 -3.43
N LEU A 131 -21.54 -10.76 -2.78
CA LEU A 131 -21.50 -11.75 -1.70
C LEU A 131 -21.07 -13.11 -2.27
N GLY A 132 -20.12 -13.76 -1.58
CA GLY A 132 -19.50 -15.01 -2.03
C GLY A 132 -18.19 -14.83 -2.80
N ASP A 133 -17.86 -13.61 -3.25
CA ASP A 133 -16.59 -13.34 -3.91
C ASP A 133 -15.41 -13.54 -2.95
N LEU A 134 -14.37 -14.24 -3.41
CA LEU A 134 -13.11 -14.34 -2.70
C LEU A 134 -11.99 -13.81 -3.61
N ILE A 135 -11.30 -12.77 -3.18
CA ILE A 135 -10.11 -12.29 -3.90
C ILE A 135 -8.85 -12.74 -3.15
N ILE A 136 -7.98 -13.42 -3.88
CA ILE A 136 -6.61 -13.74 -3.50
C ILE A 136 -5.71 -12.98 -4.46
N TRP A 137 -4.70 -12.30 -3.93
CA TRP A 137 -3.77 -11.54 -4.75
C TRP A 137 -2.37 -11.56 -4.14
N ASP A 138 -1.37 -11.23 -4.95
CA ASP A 138 0.01 -11.10 -4.53
C ASP A 138 0.27 -9.69 -3.96
N ASN A 139 0.52 -9.62 -2.66
CA ASN A 139 0.82 -8.36 -1.96
C ASN A 139 2.18 -7.76 -2.34
N ARG A 140 3.07 -8.52 -3.00
CA ARG A 140 4.33 -7.99 -3.51
C ARG A 140 4.06 -7.04 -4.67
N PHE A 141 3.17 -7.43 -5.59
CA PHE A 141 2.99 -6.76 -6.89
C PHE A 141 1.93 -5.69 -6.89
N LEU A 142 0.89 -5.85 -6.06
CA LEU A 142 -0.27 -4.98 -6.10
C LEU A 142 -0.28 -4.01 -4.94
N ALA A 143 -0.33 -2.72 -5.27
CA ALA A 143 -0.86 -1.74 -4.34
C ALA A 143 -2.40 -1.79 -4.40
N HIS A 144 -3.08 -1.45 -3.30
CA HIS A 144 -4.54 -1.44 -3.28
C HIS A 144 -5.10 -0.39 -2.35
N CYS A 145 -6.31 0.08 -2.65
CA CYS A 145 -7.07 0.96 -1.78
C CYS A 145 -8.57 0.62 -1.83
N SER A 146 -9.29 0.98 -0.77
CA SER A 146 -10.75 0.91 -0.80
C SER A 146 -11.26 1.91 -1.84
N GLY A 147 -12.09 1.48 -2.78
CA GLY A 147 -12.67 2.35 -3.82
C GLY A 147 -13.78 3.28 -3.33
N ARG A 148 -13.75 3.67 -2.05
CA ARG A 148 -14.68 4.68 -1.52
C ARG A 148 -14.44 5.97 -2.29
N LYS A 149 -15.47 6.47 -2.98
CA LYS A 149 -15.45 7.82 -3.51
C LYS A 149 -15.30 8.78 -2.33
N LYS A 150 -14.39 9.76 -2.43
CA LYS A 150 -14.42 10.92 -1.51
C LYS A 150 -15.84 11.47 -1.59
N ALA A 151 -16.47 11.75 -0.44
CA ALA A 151 -17.69 12.53 -0.43
C ALA A 151 -17.38 13.83 -1.18
N VAL A 152 -18.09 14.08 -2.28
CA VAL A 152 -17.97 15.35 -2.99
C VAL A 152 -18.58 16.38 -2.03
N THR A 153 -17.74 17.26 -1.51
CA THR A 153 -18.10 18.30 -0.52
C THR A 153 -18.91 19.43 -1.16
N GLU A 154 -19.88 19.12 -2.02
CA GLU A 154 -20.74 20.13 -2.63
C GLU A 154 -22.09 20.26 -1.91
N ASN A 155 -22.58 19.22 -1.20
CA ASN A 155 -23.81 19.31 -0.39
C ASN A 155 -23.77 18.40 0.84
N ILE A 156 -23.28 18.92 1.97
CA ILE A 156 -23.12 18.20 3.25
C ILE A 156 -24.49 17.74 3.83
N HIS A 157 -25.60 18.34 3.39
CA HIS A 157 -26.93 18.08 3.97
C HIS A 157 -27.74 16.97 3.27
N GLU A 158 -27.46 16.63 2.01
CA GLU A 158 -28.24 15.60 1.27
C GLU A 158 -27.55 14.24 1.20
N ASP A 159 -26.22 14.19 1.30
CA ASP A 159 -25.42 12.98 1.10
C ASP A 159 -25.04 12.27 2.41
N VAL A 160 -25.75 12.54 3.51
CA VAL A 160 -25.74 11.67 4.70
C VAL A 160 -26.52 10.40 4.33
N LYS A 161 -25.95 9.61 3.43
CA LYS A 161 -26.41 8.26 3.14
C LYS A 161 -26.44 7.52 4.46
N LYS A 162 -27.64 7.01 4.77
CA LYS A 162 -27.95 6.06 5.85
C LYS A 162 -26.72 5.20 6.12
N GLU A 163 -26.23 5.20 7.37
CA GLU A 163 -25.10 4.37 7.74
C GLU A 163 -25.40 2.92 7.37
N GLU A 164 -24.62 2.37 6.45
CA GLU A 164 -24.76 0.98 6.02
C GLU A 164 -23.62 0.16 6.60
N GLU A 165 -23.98 -0.98 7.16
CA GLU A 165 -23.00 -1.93 7.67
C GLU A 165 -22.16 -2.50 6.51
N THR A 166 -20.84 -2.54 6.72
CA THR A 166 -19.91 -3.18 5.78
C THR A 166 -18.93 -4.02 6.57
N MET A 167 -18.85 -5.32 6.29
CA MET A 167 -17.95 -6.22 6.99
C MET A 167 -17.24 -7.13 6.00
N MET A 168 -15.92 -7.26 6.17
CA MET A 168 -15.08 -8.13 5.35
C MET A 168 -14.06 -8.83 6.25
N TYR A 169 -13.78 -10.09 5.95
CA TYR A 169 -12.69 -10.83 6.56
C TYR A 169 -11.45 -10.76 5.68
N ARG A 170 -10.28 -10.66 6.30
CA ARG A 170 -8.99 -10.65 5.61
C ARG A 170 -8.06 -11.67 6.26
N ILE A 171 -7.44 -12.49 5.42
CA ILE A 171 -6.36 -13.40 5.81
C ILE A 171 -5.12 -13.01 5.00
N THR A 172 -4.01 -12.80 5.69
CA THR A 172 -2.68 -12.57 5.10
C THR A 172 -1.84 -13.82 5.28
N LEU A 173 -1.18 -14.26 4.21
CA LEU A 173 -0.37 -15.47 4.21
C LEU A 173 1.11 -15.11 4.19
N LYS A 174 1.92 -15.87 4.92
CA LYS A 174 3.37 -15.96 4.70
C LYS A 174 3.60 -17.20 3.84
N ASP A 175 4.06 -17.01 2.61
CA ASP A 175 4.37 -18.11 1.70
C ASP A 175 5.85 -18.55 1.83
N ALA A 176 6.30 -19.44 0.95
CA ALA A 176 7.65 -20.01 0.99
C ALA A 176 8.74 -19.05 0.47
N PHE A 177 8.39 -17.91 -0.12
CA PHE A 177 9.32 -16.97 -0.72
C PHE A 177 9.46 -15.70 0.12
N PRO A 178 10.65 -15.07 0.14
CA PRO A 178 10.83 -13.77 0.78
C PRO A 178 10.07 -12.66 0.03
N LEU A 179 10.19 -11.42 0.50
CA LEU A 179 9.62 -10.25 -0.17
C LEU A 179 10.20 -10.06 -1.59
N CYS A 180 11.52 -10.20 -1.74
CA CYS A 180 12.22 -9.99 -3.01
C CYS A 180 13.35 -11.01 -3.24
N ALA A 181 13.78 -11.13 -4.49
CA ALA A 181 14.78 -12.10 -4.93
C ALA A 181 16.13 -11.95 -4.22
N SER A 182 16.55 -10.73 -3.85
CA SER A 182 17.82 -10.50 -3.15
C SER A 182 17.87 -11.18 -1.77
N LEU A 183 16.72 -11.41 -1.15
CA LEU A 183 16.60 -12.06 0.16
C LEU A 183 16.53 -13.60 0.07
N LEU A 184 16.57 -14.19 -1.14
CA LEU A 184 16.52 -15.65 -1.30
C LEU A 184 17.71 -16.36 -0.65
N HIS A 185 18.88 -15.73 -0.67
CA HIS A 185 20.12 -16.29 -0.11
C HIS A 185 20.21 -16.14 1.41
N GLU A 186 19.49 -15.19 2.01
CA GLU A 186 19.49 -14.98 3.46
C GLU A 186 18.74 -16.08 4.21
N ASN A 187 17.65 -16.61 3.62
CA ASN A 187 16.85 -17.68 4.23
C ASN A 187 17.54 -19.05 4.25
N VAL A 188 18.54 -19.28 3.39
CA VAL A 188 19.29 -20.56 3.38
C VAL A 188 20.20 -20.67 4.61
N ASN A 189 20.74 -19.55 5.10
CA ASN A 189 21.61 -19.52 6.27
C ASN A 189 20.82 -19.55 7.60
N ALA A 190 19.56 -19.11 7.60
CA ALA A 190 18.72 -19.11 8.80
C ALA A 190 18.09 -20.48 9.12
N LEU A 191 18.03 -21.40 8.15
CA LEU A 191 17.53 -22.77 8.33
C LEU A 191 18.64 -23.79 8.63
N GLN A 192 19.89 -23.35 8.72
CA GLN A 192 21.07 -24.19 9.02
C GLN A 192 21.63 -23.99 10.45
N ASN A 193 21.00 -23.13 11.27
CA ASN A 193 21.38 -22.89 12.67
C ASN A 193 20.23 -23.22 13.62
#